data_AF-A0A8T7LDT3-F1
#
_entry.id   AF-A0A8T7LDT3-F1
#
_cell.length_a   1.000
_cell.length_b   1.000
_cell.length_c   1.000
_cell.angle_alpha   90.00
_cell.angle_beta   90.00
_cell.angle_gamma   90.00
#
_symmetry.space_group_name_H-M   'P 1'
#
loop_
_entity.id
_entity.type
_entity.pdbx_description
1 polymer ?
#
loop_
_entity_poly.entity_id
_entity_poly.type
_entity_poly.pdbx_seq_one_letter_code
_entity_poly.pdbx_strand_id
1 'polypeptide(L)'
;MGSDLTEFLQQPFVGGMLGLLCVFSILLVAVIAALVYVRRRRAQQRAQALPPIDPLLDYGDGEMPDLDTLVRDLPAVAPAAQAAAPARATRKGATLVQVNDGKPAEVVEVMTVLRDVVEGRLIVQMGDRIYQNINSDEEFKDRFTRLMRELAQVAKPVAPPVTPAPPPAEPEAAAPPPEPAPTPDAPQAFNPPPAPAGEMPGDLPKFSLDDQGPIKPARGQKREVKPVPEINIAAAIEAYLQHKLRFLPQYNGRSIHIYPSPDGGVSIEVDGRYYDTVGEVADAEIRTFLQTTIQEWQERH
;
A
#
# COMPACT_ATOMS: atom_id res chain seq x y z
N MET A 1 66.29 7.82 -9.45
CA MET A 1 64.89 7.69 -9.90
C MET A 1 63.94 8.21 -8.82
N GLY A 2 64.01 9.50 -8.48
CA GLY A 2 63.17 10.10 -7.44
C GLY A 2 62.94 11.60 -7.59
N SER A 3 63.34 12.17 -8.74
CA SER A 3 63.33 13.61 -8.97
C SER A 3 62.10 14.07 -9.76
N ASP A 4 61.48 13.18 -10.55
CA ASP A 4 60.39 13.53 -11.47
C ASP A 4 59.09 13.94 -10.75
N LEU A 5 58.85 13.39 -9.55
CA LEU A 5 57.62 13.64 -8.81
C LEU A 5 57.61 15.05 -8.18
N THR A 6 58.77 15.53 -7.73
CA THR A 6 58.93 16.86 -7.14
C THR A 6 58.84 17.95 -8.22
N GLU A 7 59.38 17.69 -9.42
CA GLU A 7 59.32 18.62 -10.55
C GLU A 7 57.91 18.71 -11.15
N PHE A 8 57.18 17.59 -11.17
CA PHE A 8 55.76 17.57 -11.53
C PHE A 8 54.89 18.37 -10.56
N LEU A 9 55.17 18.30 -9.25
CA LEU A 9 54.46 19.06 -8.22
C LEU A 9 54.77 20.56 -8.22
N GLN A 10 55.87 20.99 -8.86
CA GLN A 10 56.22 22.41 -9.00
C GLN A 10 55.56 23.08 -10.22
N GLN A 11 54.86 22.33 -11.09
CA GLN A 11 54.08 22.96 -12.16
C GLN A 11 52.95 23.82 -11.54
N PRO A 12 52.94 25.15 -11.81
CA PRO A 12 52.05 26.10 -11.11
C PRO A 12 50.57 25.79 -11.30
N PHE A 13 50.21 25.09 -12.38
CA PHE A 13 48.84 24.67 -12.66
C PHE A 13 48.40 23.45 -11.82
N VAL A 14 49.30 22.49 -11.62
CA VAL A 14 49.00 21.24 -10.91
C VAL A 14 48.83 21.50 -9.41
N GLY A 15 49.69 22.34 -8.83
CA GLY A 15 49.58 22.73 -7.42
C GLY A 15 48.26 23.46 -7.10
N GLY A 16 47.81 24.35 -7.99
CA GLY A 16 46.55 25.07 -7.82
C GLY A 16 45.32 24.16 -7.90
N MET A 17 45.27 23.27 -8.90
CA MET A 17 44.17 22.31 -9.07
C MET A 17 44.09 21.31 -7.91
N LEU A 18 45.23 20.77 -7.46
CA LEU A 18 45.28 19.85 -6.34
C LEU A 18 44.88 20.54 -5.02
N GLY A 19 45.36 21.77 -4.79
CA GLY A 19 44.95 22.56 -3.63
C GLY A 19 43.45 22.82 -3.59
N LEU A 20 42.85 23.19 -4.72
CA LEU A 20 41.41 23.41 -4.84
C LEU A 20 40.60 22.12 -4.61
N LEU A 21 41.02 20.99 -5.20
CA LEU A 21 40.41 19.68 -4.95
C LEU A 21 40.47 19.27 -3.47
N CYS A 22 41.61 19.50 -2.80
CA CYS A 22 41.76 19.23 -1.37
C CYS A 22 40.78 20.07 -0.54
N VAL A 23 40.66 21.38 -0.81
CA VAL A 23 39.72 22.25 -0.09
C VAL A 23 38.26 21.81 -0.31
N PHE A 24 37.88 21.48 -1.56
CA PHE A 24 36.53 20.97 -1.84
C PHE A 24 36.25 19.64 -1.14
N SER A 25 37.23 18.73 -1.09
CA SER A 25 37.08 17.45 -0.38
C SER A 25 36.85 17.63 1.12
N ILE A 26 37.60 18.53 1.76
CA ILE A 26 37.45 18.84 3.19
C ILE A 26 36.09 19.51 3.45
N LEU A 27 35.66 20.43 2.57
CA LEU A 27 34.36 21.08 2.68
C LEU A 27 33.22 20.06 2.53
N LEU A 28 33.31 19.12 1.60
CA LEU A 28 32.34 18.04 1.43
C LEU A 28 32.23 17.18 2.70
N VAL A 29 33.36 16.77 3.28
CA VAL A 29 33.39 15.99 4.52
C VAL A 29 32.76 16.77 5.68
N ALA A 30 33.05 18.08 5.79
CA ALA A 30 32.46 18.94 6.81
C ALA A 30 30.93 19.07 6.65
N VAL A 31 30.42 19.18 5.42
CA VAL A 31 28.96 19.23 5.15
C VAL A 31 28.29 17.90 5.51
N ILE A 32 28.89 16.76 5.13
CA ILE A 32 28.36 15.44 5.48
C ILE A 32 28.33 15.26 7.01
N ALA A 33 29.42 15.63 7.70
CA ALA A 33 29.48 15.59 9.17
C ALA A 33 28.41 16.48 9.82
N ALA A 34 28.18 17.69 9.28
CA ALA A 34 27.13 18.59 9.75
C ALA A 34 25.72 17.99 9.55
N LEU A 35 25.45 17.37 8.40
CA LEU A 35 24.16 16.71 8.13
C LEU A 35 23.92 15.52 9.08
N VAL A 36 24.94 14.70 9.33
CA VAL A 36 24.87 13.59 10.30
C VAL A 36 24.64 14.12 11.71
N TYR A 37 25.32 15.20 12.11
CA TYR A 37 25.13 15.84 13.39
C TYR A 37 23.71 16.38 13.57
N VAL A 38 23.15 17.06 12.55
CA VAL A 38 21.77 17.57 12.58
C VAL A 38 20.76 16.43 12.65
N ARG A 39 20.95 15.35 11.89
CA ARG A 39 20.09 14.15 11.96
C ARG A 39 20.14 13.50 13.34
N ARG A 40 21.33 13.32 13.92
CA ARG A 40 21.50 12.74 15.26
C ARG A 40 20.88 13.61 16.34
N ARG A 41 21.05 14.93 16.25
CA ARG A 41 20.43 15.89 17.17
C ARG A 41 18.90 15.85 17.09
N ARG A 42 18.32 15.76 15.89
CA ARG A 42 16.86 15.59 15.72
C ARG A 42 16.36 14.26 16.29
N ALA A 43 17.11 13.17 16.13
CA ALA A 43 16.76 11.89 16.72
C ALA A 43 16.78 11.94 18.26
N GLN A 44 17.78 12.59 18.86
CA GLN A 44 17.84 12.80 20.31
C GLN A 44 16.69 13.67 20.83
N GLN A 45 16.31 14.73 20.10
CA GLN A 45 15.16 15.56 20.46
C GLN A 45 13.85 14.78 20.41
N ARG A 46 13.67 13.87 19.44
CA ARG A 46 12.50 12.97 19.38
C ARG A 46 12.47 12.00 20.55
N ALA A 47 13.62 11.45 20.94
CA ALA A 47 13.71 10.55 22.10
C ALA A 47 13.35 11.26 23.43
N GLN A 48 13.67 12.56 23.56
CA GLN A 48 13.32 13.36 24.74
C GLN A 48 11.89 13.91 24.71
N ALA A 49 11.26 13.97 23.54
CA ALA A 49 9.89 14.47 23.37
C ALA A 49 8.82 13.39 23.54
N LEU A 50 9.20 12.12 23.72
CA LEU A 50 8.29 11.08 24.19
C LEU A 50 7.93 11.44 25.64
N PRO A 51 6.67 11.81 25.94
CA PRO A 51 6.26 12.01 27.31
C PRO A 51 6.57 10.73 28.11
N PRO A 52 6.98 10.83 29.38
CA PRO A 52 7.04 9.66 30.24
C PRO A 52 5.68 8.98 30.14
N ILE A 53 5.68 7.73 29.67
CA ILE A 53 4.51 6.88 29.73
C ILE A 53 4.27 6.68 31.22
N ASP A 54 3.32 7.41 31.79
CA ASP A 54 2.85 7.17 33.15
C ASP A 54 2.34 5.72 33.19
N PRO A 55 2.98 4.80 33.93
CA PRO A 55 2.54 3.41 34.00
C PRO A 55 1.35 3.22 34.96
N LEU A 56 0.44 4.20 35.01
CA LEU A 56 -0.61 4.30 36.01
C LEU A 56 -1.89 4.91 35.40
N LEU A 57 -2.40 4.27 34.35
CA LEU A 57 -3.84 4.26 34.13
C LEU A 57 -4.35 2.87 34.53
N ASP A 58 -4.60 2.80 35.83
CA ASP A 58 -5.68 2.04 36.45
C ASP A 58 -6.93 2.13 35.55
N TYR A 59 -7.12 1.11 34.71
CA TYR A 59 -8.37 0.90 33.99
C TYR A 59 -9.40 0.48 35.04
N GLY A 60 -10.05 1.49 35.61
CA GLY A 60 -11.15 1.30 36.55
C GLY A 60 -12.20 0.37 35.96
N ASP A 61 -12.61 -0.57 36.81
CA ASP A 61 -13.72 -1.53 36.69
C ASP A 61 -15.03 -0.88 36.23
N GLY A 62 -15.18 -0.65 34.93
CA GLY A 62 -16.40 -0.10 34.33
C GLY A 62 -16.76 -0.82 33.04
N GLU A 63 -17.51 -1.92 33.18
CA GLU A 63 -18.39 -2.52 32.16
C GLU A 63 -17.77 -2.79 30.78
N MET A 64 -16.95 -3.84 30.68
CA MET A 64 -16.99 -4.67 29.48
C MET A 64 -18.08 -5.74 29.66
N PRO A 65 -19.05 -5.88 28.73
CA PRO A 65 -20.07 -6.92 28.81
C PRO A 65 -19.42 -8.31 28.78
N ASP A 66 -19.82 -9.14 29.73
CA ASP A 66 -19.31 -10.50 30.00
C ASP A 66 -19.24 -11.38 28.74
N LEU A 67 -18.02 -11.56 28.22
CA LEU A 67 -17.66 -12.66 27.32
C LEU A 67 -17.80 -14.04 27.98
N ASP A 68 -17.99 -14.08 29.31
CA ASP A 68 -18.26 -15.31 30.09
C ASP A 68 -19.66 -15.90 29.86
N THR A 69 -20.55 -15.20 29.15
CA THR A 69 -21.84 -15.76 28.73
C THR A 69 -21.76 -16.61 27.45
N LEU A 70 -20.70 -16.50 26.65
CA LEU A 70 -20.57 -17.24 25.39
C LEU A 70 -19.77 -18.57 25.51
N VAL A 71 -19.16 -18.85 26.66
CA VAL A 71 -18.34 -20.07 26.87
C VAL A 71 -19.02 -21.09 27.80
N ARG A 72 -20.19 -20.76 28.37
CA ARG A 72 -20.76 -21.52 29.50
C ARG A 72 -21.60 -22.75 29.15
N ASP A 73 -21.78 -23.09 27.88
CA ASP A 73 -22.56 -24.27 27.44
C ASP A 73 -21.72 -25.41 26.84
N LEU A 74 -20.43 -25.50 27.18
CA LEU A 74 -19.63 -26.70 26.86
C LEU A 74 -19.61 -27.66 28.07
N PRO A 75 -20.03 -28.92 27.91
CA PRO A 75 -20.04 -29.89 29.00
C PRO A 75 -18.63 -30.16 29.52
N ALA A 76 -18.50 -30.09 30.84
CA ALA A 76 -17.27 -30.28 31.60
C ALA A 76 -16.66 -31.68 31.37
N VAL A 77 -15.59 -31.74 30.58
CA VAL A 77 -14.63 -32.85 30.62
C VAL A 77 -13.52 -32.46 31.57
N ALA A 78 -13.41 -33.18 32.68
CA ALA A 78 -12.39 -32.99 33.69
C ALA A 78 -10.97 -33.17 33.12
N PRO A 79 -10.05 -32.19 33.28
CA PRO A 79 -8.65 -32.42 32.96
C PRO A 79 -7.92 -32.95 34.21
N ALA A 80 -7.38 -34.15 34.05
CA ALA A 80 -6.36 -34.70 34.93
C ALA A 80 -5.15 -33.75 34.99
N ALA A 81 -4.62 -33.56 36.20
CA ALA A 81 -3.44 -32.77 36.49
C ALA A 81 -2.23 -33.21 35.64
N GLN A 82 -1.89 -32.42 34.62
CA GLN A 82 -0.59 -32.48 33.97
C GLN A 82 0.32 -31.45 34.64
N ALA A 83 1.39 -31.97 35.24
CA ALA A 83 2.46 -31.21 35.85
C ALA A 83 3.04 -30.18 34.88
N ALA A 84 3.09 -28.92 35.33
CA ALA A 84 3.65 -27.79 34.63
C ALA A 84 5.11 -28.03 34.22
N ALA A 85 5.35 -28.22 32.93
CA ALA A 85 6.68 -28.07 32.35
C ALA A 85 7.10 -26.59 32.40
N PRO A 86 8.40 -26.29 32.58
CA PRO A 86 8.89 -24.91 32.72
C PRO A 86 8.59 -24.10 31.46
N ALA A 87 7.93 -22.95 31.64
CA ALA A 87 7.70 -21.96 30.61
C ALA A 87 9.04 -21.54 29.99
N ARG A 88 9.32 -22.01 28.78
CA ARG A 88 10.49 -21.59 28.01
C ARG A 88 10.30 -20.13 27.66
N ALA A 89 11.25 -19.28 28.05
CA ALA A 89 11.26 -17.87 27.69
C ALA A 89 11.09 -17.72 26.17
N THR A 90 9.97 -17.12 25.77
CA THR A 90 9.64 -16.82 24.38
C THR A 90 10.71 -15.91 23.80
N ARG A 91 11.38 -16.39 22.75
CA ARG A 91 12.38 -15.58 22.04
C ARG A 91 11.66 -14.41 21.38
N LYS A 92 12.13 -13.20 21.67
CA LYS A 92 11.64 -11.95 21.09
C LYS A 92 11.67 -12.07 19.55
N GLY A 93 10.50 -12.13 18.91
CA GLY A 93 10.36 -12.22 17.45
C GLY A 93 9.76 -13.52 16.90
N ALA A 94 9.37 -14.48 17.75
CA ALA A 94 8.61 -15.65 17.31
C ALA A 94 7.10 -15.42 17.52
N THR A 95 6.34 -15.49 16.42
CA THR A 95 4.88 -15.35 16.42
C THR A 95 4.27 -16.70 16.08
N LEU A 96 3.26 -17.14 16.84
CA LEU A 96 2.48 -18.32 16.48
C LEU A 96 1.46 -17.92 15.42
N VAL A 97 1.59 -18.48 14.22
CA VAL A 97 0.64 -18.28 13.13
C VAL A 97 -0.05 -19.62 12.82
N GLN A 98 -1.37 -19.60 12.67
CA GLN A 98 -2.09 -20.76 12.14
C GLN A 98 -1.85 -20.82 10.63
N VAL A 99 -1.18 -21.88 10.19
CA VAL A 99 -1.03 -22.21 8.78
C VAL A 99 -2.34 -22.86 8.30
N ASN A 100 -2.66 -22.77 7.00
CA ASN A 100 -3.87 -23.36 6.40
C ASN A 100 -4.08 -24.86 6.73
N ASP A 101 -3.03 -25.57 7.15
CA ASP A 101 -3.09 -26.96 7.62
C ASP A 101 -3.69 -27.12 9.03
N GLY A 102 -4.15 -26.04 9.66
CA GLY A 102 -4.78 -26.03 10.99
C GLY A 102 -3.82 -26.28 12.16
N LYS A 103 -2.52 -26.45 11.90
CA LYS A 103 -1.48 -26.63 12.92
C LYS A 103 -0.84 -25.27 13.25
N PRO A 104 -0.72 -24.90 14.53
CA PRO A 104 0.02 -23.70 14.90
C PRO A 104 1.50 -23.91 14.58
N ALA A 105 2.07 -23.00 13.79
CA ALA A 105 3.50 -22.96 13.50
C ALA A 105 4.12 -21.74 14.19
N GLU A 106 5.23 -21.96 14.89
CA GLU A 106 6.07 -20.87 15.39
C GLU A 106 6.84 -20.31 14.18
N VAL A 107 6.48 -19.11 13.75
CA VAL A 107 7.11 -18.42 12.63
C VAL A 107 7.94 -17.25 13.14
N VAL A 108 9.07 -17.00 12.47
CA VAL A 108 9.93 -15.85 12.73
C VAL A 108 9.79 -14.92 11.53
N GLU A 109 9.51 -13.64 11.78
CA GLU A 109 9.47 -12.64 10.72
C GLU A 109 10.88 -12.45 10.14
N VAL A 110 11.08 -12.90 8.90
CA VAL A 110 12.39 -12.83 8.24
C VAL A 110 12.53 -11.53 7.44
N MET A 111 11.45 -11.08 6.79
CA MET A 111 11.45 -9.90 5.92
C MET A 111 10.04 -9.30 5.83
N THR A 112 9.97 -7.97 5.92
CA THR A 112 8.75 -7.19 5.71
C THR A 112 8.94 -6.34 4.45
N VAL A 113 8.01 -6.41 3.51
CA VAL A 113 8.00 -5.55 2.32
C VAL A 113 6.93 -4.49 2.51
N LEU A 114 7.36 -3.23 2.54
CA LEU A 114 6.51 -2.05 2.72
C LEU A 114 6.52 -1.25 1.42
N ARG A 115 5.44 -0.54 1.11
CA ARG A 115 5.40 0.43 0.01
C ARG A 115 5.28 1.83 0.61
N ASP A 116 6.19 2.72 0.23
CA ASP A 116 6.12 4.13 0.60
C ASP A 116 4.91 4.75 -0.12
N VAL A 117 3.96 5.30 0.65
CA VAL A 117 2.75 5.93 0.11
C VAL A 117 3.02 7.27 -0.56
N VAL A 118 4.12 7.94 -0.20
CA VAL A 118 4.49 9.25 -0.75
C VAL A 118 5.25 9.07 -2.05
N GLU A 119 6.24 8.17 -2.05
CA GLU A 119 7.15 8.00 -3.19
C GLU A 119 6.81 6.79 -4.08
N GLY A 120 5.89 5.91 -3.66
CA GLY A 120 5.55 4.67 -4.35
C GLY A 120 6.66 3.61 -4.36
N ARG A 121 7.77 3.85 -3.65
CA ARG A 121 8.95 2.98 -3.64
C ARG A 121 8.76 1.82 -2.68
N LEU A 122 9.33 0.67 -3.00
CA LEU A 122 9.36 -0.46 -2.09
C LEU A 122 10.49 -0.29 -1.07
N ILE A 123 10.14 -0.50 0.19
CA ILE A 123 11.04 -0.47 1.33
C ILE A 123 11.07 -1.89 1.90
N VAL A 124 12.27 -2.46 2.03
CA VAL A 124 12.43 -3.81 2.57
C VAL A 124 13.03 -3.70 3.97
N GLN A 125 12.32 -4.21 4.97
CA GLN A 125 12.81 -4.33 6.33
C GLN A 125 13.25 -5.76 6.59
N MET A 126 14.48 -5.94 7.07
CA MET A 126 15.00 -7.24 7.53
C MET A 126 15.61 -7.07 8.91
N GLY A 127 14.93 -7.62 9.93
CA GLY A 127 15.24 -7.36 11.33
C GLY A 127 15.06 -5.87 11.69
N ASP A 128 16.10 -5.28 12.28
CA ASP A 128 16.09 -3.87 12.73
C ASP A 128 16.55 -2.87 11.66
N ARG A 129 16.76 -3.34 10.42
CA ARG A 129 17.30 -2.51 9.33
C ARG A 129 16.29 -2.36 8.21
N ILE A 130 16.16 -1.12 7.75
CA ILE A 130 15.26 -0.71 6.68
C ILE A 130 16.10 -0.30 5.48
N TYR A 131 15.86 -0.94 4.34
CA TYR A 131 16.62 -0.74 3.11
C TYR A 131 15.69 -0.18 2.02
N GLN A 132 16.07 0.97 1.46
CA GLN A 132 15.39 1.56 0.29
C GLN A 132 16.09 1.21 -1.04
N ASN A 133 17.37 0.82 -0.97
CA ASN A 133 18.16 0.47 -2.15
C ASN A 133 18.91 -0.83 -1.87
N ILE A 134 18.72 -1.82 -2.74
CA ILE A 134 19.32 -3.16 -2.60
C ILE A 134 20.84 -3.10 -2.79
N ASN A 135 21.35 -2.09 -3.48
CA ASN A 135 22.77 -1.97 -3.81
C ASN A 135 23.63 -1.36 -2.69
N SER A 136 23.06 -0.92 -1.57
CA SER A 136 23.85 -0.27 -0.52
C SER A 136 24.61 -1.25 0.38
N ASP A 137 24.27 -2.54 0.38
CA ASP A 137 24.82 -3.55 1.27
C ASP A 137 24.87 -4.91 0.55
N GLU A 138 26.07 -5.46 0.37
CA GLU A 138 26.29 -6.73 -0.36
C GLU A 138 25.74 -7.93 0.42
N GLU A 139 25.86 -7.91 1.74
CA GLU A 139 25.31 -8.97 2.60
C GLU A 139 23.78 -8.97 2.58
N PHE A 140 23.17 -7.77 2.55
CA PHE A 140 21.73 -7.62 2.36
C PHE A 140 21.28 -8.22 1.02
N LYS A 141 21.99 -7.89 -0.07
CA LYS A 141 21.66 -8.35 -1.42
C LYS A 141 21.70 -9.88 -1.52
N ASP A 142 22.69 -10.52 -0.91
CA ASP A 142 22.82 -11.97 -0.91
C ASP A 142 21.67 -12.64 -0.14
N ARG A 143 21.35 -12.12 1.07
CA ARG A 143 20.23 -12.61 1.87
C ARG A 143 18.88 -12.41 1.16
N PHE A 144 18.66 -11.23 0.60
CA PHE A 144 17.44 -10.90 -0.14
C PHE A 144 17.28 -11.80 -1.37
N THR A 145 18.34 -12.01 -2.15
CA THR A 145 18.31 -12.88 -3.35
C THR A 145 18.01 -14.33 -2.98
N ARG A 146 18.53 -14.80 -1.84
CA ARG A 146 18.22 -16.13 -1.31
C ARG A 146 16.75 -16.26 -0.92
N LEU A 147 16.22 -15.29 -0.19
CA LEU A 147 14.80 -15.26 0.21
C LEU A 147 13.86 -15.18 -1.00
N MET A 148 14.18 -14.35 -1.99
CA MET A 148 13.40 -14.26 -3.23
C MET A 148 13.40 -15.59 -4.00
N ARG A 149 14.50 -16.34 -3.98
CA ARG A 149 14.56 -17.69 -4.57
C ARG A 149 13.70 -18.69 -3.81
N GLU A 150 13.71 -18.64 -2.48
CA GLU A 150 12.88 -19.50 -1.63
C GLU A 150 11.40 -19.18 -1.84
N LEU A 151 11.01 -17.90 -1.85
CA LEU A 151 9.65 -17.46 -2.16
C LEU A 151 9.21 -17.88 -3.56
N ALA A 152 10.07 -17.78 -4.57
CA ALA A 152 9.77 -18.22 -5.93
C ALA A 152 9.51 -19.74 -6.02
N GLN A 153 10.17 -20.55 -5.18
CA GLN A 153 9.89 -21.99 -5.12
C GLN A 153 8.53 -22.29 -4.49
N VAL A 154 8.14 -21.53 -3.46
CA VAL A 154 6.83 -21.65 -2.81
C VAL A 154 5.71 -21.16 -3.73
N ALA A 155 5.93 -20.06 -4.45
CA ALA A 155 4.96 -19.47 -5.35
C ALA A 155 4.80 -20.24 -6.67
N LYS A 156 5.72 -21.16 -7.01
CA LYS A 156 5.62 -21.96 -8.22
C LYS A 156 4.37 -22.84 -8.09
N PRO A 157 3.31 -22.59 -8.87
CA PRO A 157 2.09 -23.38 -8.76
C PRO A 157 2.46 -24.83 -9.05
N VAL A 158 2.16 -25.72 -8.12
CA VAL A 158 2.21 -27.15 -8.38
C VAL A 158 1.23 -27.36 -9.53
N ALA A 159 1.77 -27.61 -10.72
CA ALA A 159 0.96 -27.83 -11.91
C ALA A 159 -0.09 -28.89 -11.53
N PRO A 160 -1.39 -28.62 -11.72
CA PRO A 160 -2.41 -29.60 -11.39
C PRO A 160 -2.06 -30.90 -12.13
N PRO A 161 -2.18 -32.06 -11.48
CA PRO A 161 -1.96 -33.33 -12.14
C PRO A 161 -2.82 -33.30 -13.39
N VAL A 162 -2.16 -33.50 -14.55
CA VAL A 162 -2.82 -33.50 -15.85
C VAL A 162 -3.76 -34.69 -15.85
N THR A 163 -4.99 -34.47 -15.38
CA THR A 163 -6.07 -35.44 -15.51
C THR A 163 -6.22 -35.66 -17.02
N PRO A 164 -6.01 -36.89 -17.52
CA PRO A 164 -6.14 -37.18 -18.93
C PRO A 164 -7.50 -36.67 -19.41
N ALA A 165 -7.48 -35.83 -20.44
CA ALA A 165 -8.68 -35.23 -21.01
C ALA A 165 -9.74 -36.32 -21.26
N PRO A 166 -10.98 -36.16 -20.76
CA PRO A 166 -12.10 -36.99 -21.18
C PRO A 166 -12.24 -36.93 -22.71
N PRO A 167 -12.49 -38.06 -23.39
CA PRO A 167 -12.69 -38.08 -24.83
C PRO A 167 -13.83 -37.12 -25.23
N PRO A 168 -13.75 -36.50 -26.44
CA PRO A 168 -14.74 -35.53 -26.92
C PRO A 168 -16.15 -36.12 -26.88
N ALA A 169 -17.03 -35.52 -26.08
CA ALA A 169 -18.45 -35.81 -26.11
C ALA A 169 -19.06 -35.27 -27.41
N GLU A 170 -19.81 -36.15 -28.04
CA GLU A 170 -20.56 -35.98 -29.28
C GLU A 170 -21.60 -34.83 -29.15
N PRO A 171 -21.88 -34.06 -30.22
CA PRO A 171 -22.81 -32.93 -30.16
C PRO A 171 -24.26 -33.43 -29.96
N GLU A 172 -24.76 -33.31 -28.74
CA GLU A 172 -26.17 -33.56 -28.43
C GLU A 172 -27.06 -32.43 -28.96
N ALA A 173 -28.20 -32.85 -29.49
CA ALA A 173 -29.07 -32.11 -30.39
C ALA A 173 -29.72 -30.87 -29.79
N ALA A 174 -30.00 -29.92 -30.69
CA ALA A 174 -30.71 -28.68 -30.47
C ALA A 174 -32.02 -28.86 -29.68
N ALA A 175 -32.11 -28.19 -28.53
CA ALA A 175 -33.38 -27.90 -27.87
C ALA A 175 -34.05 -26.68 -28.55
N PRO A 176 -35.39 -26.67 -28.70
CA PRO A 176 -36.12 -25.56 -29.29
C PRO A 176 -36.10 -24.31 -28.40
N PRO A 177 -36.26 -23.11 -28.99
CA PRO A 177 -36.14 -21.83 -28.30
C PRO A 177 -37.30 -21.61 -27.32
N PRO A 178 -37.03 -21.12 -26.09
CA PRO A 178 -38.09 -20.69 -25.17
C PRO A 178 -38.72 -19.38 -25.64
N GLU A 179 -40.03 -19.34 -25.45
CA GLU A 179 -41.00 -18.28 -25.74
C GLU A 179 -40.64 -16.94 -25.07
N PRO A 180 -40.91 -15.79 -25.72
CA PRO A 180 -40.53 -14.47 -25.21
C PRO A 180 -41.34 -14.10 -23.95
N ALA A 181 -40.62 -13.86 -22.85
CA ALA A 181 -41.17 -13.27 -21.63
C ALA A 181 -41.59 -11.80 -21.87
N PRO A 182 -42.63 -11.31 -21.16
CA PRO A 182 -43.15 -9.96 -21.32
C PRO A 182 -42.13 -8.89 -20.92
N THR A 183 -42.03 -7.87 -21.76
CA THR A 183 -41.24 -6.66 -21.63
C THR A 183 -41.53 -5.96 -20.29
N PRO A 184 -40.54 -5.79 -19.39
CA PRO A 184 -40.68 -4.90 -18.25
C PRO A 184 -40.78 -3.44 -18.70
N ASP A 185 -41.69 -2.70 -18.07
CA ASP A 185 -41.92 -1.28 -18.28
C ASP A 185 -40.62 -0.46 -18.28
N ALA A 186 -40.47 0.37 -19.31
CA ALA A 186 -39.35 1.29 -19.46
C ALA A 186 -39.28 2.24 -18.24
N PRO A 187 -38.13 2.32 -17.54
CA PRO A 187 -37.95 3.27 -16.46
C PRO A 187 -38.03 4.71 -17.00
N GLN A 188 -38.91 5.50 -16.37
CA GLN A 188 -39.11 6.91 -16.67
C GLN A 188 -37.76 7.66 -16.60
N ALA A 189 -37.39 8.31 -17.71
CA ALA A 189 -36.22 9.17 -17.79
C ALA A 189 -36.37 10.36 -16.83
N PHE A 190 -35.64 10.34 -15.72
CA PHE A 190 -35.45 11.51 -14.88
C PHE A 190 -34.58 12.51 -15.64
N ASN A 191 -35.17 13.62 -16.09
CA ASN A 191 -34.40 14.77 -16.59
C ASN A 191 -33.64 15.39 -15.40
N PRO A 192 -32.29 15.32 -15.35
CA PRO A 192 -31.55 15.95 -14.26
C PRO A 192 -31.59 17.48 -14.40
N PRO A 193 -31.56 18.21 -13.27
CA PRO A 193 -31.50 19.67 -13.25
C PRO A 193 -30.23 20.19 -13.94
N PRO A 194 -30.29 21.39 -14.55
CA PRO A 194 -29.14 22.00 -15.23
C PRO A 194 -27.99 22.24 -14.24
N ALA A 195 -26.79 21.77 -14.59
CA ALA A 195 -25.59 21.93 -13.78
C ALA A 195 -25.16 23.41 -13.73
N PRO A 196 -24.70 23.92 -12.58
CA PRO A 196 -24.14 25.26 -12.47
C PRO A 196 -22.88 25.40 -13.32
N ALA A 197 -22.79 26.50 -14.07
CA ALA A 197 -21.74 26.74 -15.06
C ALA A 197 -20.38 27.00 -14.39
N GLY A 198 -19.39 26.14 -14.68
CA GLY A 198 -17.97 26.49 -14.56
C GLY A 198 -17.06 25.38 -14.02
N GLU A 199 -17.54 24.52 -13.14
CA GLU A 199 -16.74 23.48 -12.49
C GLU A 199 -17.29 22.10 -12.85
N MET A 200 -16.45 21.25 -13.45
CA MET A 200 -16.86 19.88 -13.79
C MET A 200 -16.95 19.05 -12.49
N PRO A 201 -18.03 18.27 -12.28
CA PRO A 201 -18.15 17.42 -11.11
C PRO A 201 -16.99 16.42 -11.04
N GLY A 202 -16.32 16.36 -9.88
CA GLY A 202 -15.20 15.44 -9.65
C GLY A 202 -13.80 16.05 -9.87
N ASP A 203 -13.69 17.35 -10.15
CA ASP A 203 -12.40 18.05 -10.07
C ASP A 203 -11.89 17.96 -8.62
N LEU A 204 -10.67 17.43 -8.42
CA LEU A 204 -10.10 17.37 -7.09
C LEU A 204 -9.92 18.80 -6.58
N PRO A 205 -10.20 19.06 -5.29
CA PRO A 205 -9.85 20.34 -4.70
C PRO A 205 -8.36 20.57 -4.91
N LYS A 206 -8.03 21.59 -5.73
CA LYS A 206 -6.64 22.01 -5.97
C LYS A 206 -6.11 22.62 -4.69
N PHE A 207 -5.57 21.77 -3.82
CA PHE A 207 -4.82 22.21 -2.65
C PHE A 207 -3.49 22.80 -3.11
N SER A 208 -3.51 24.08 -3.48
CA SER A 208 -2.29 24.85 -3.71
C SER A 208 -1.56 24.99 -2.38
N LEU A 209 -0.40 24.33 -2.22
CA LEU A 209 0.44 24.48 -1.03
C LEU A 209 0.86 25.95 -0.79
N ASP A 210 0.88 26.76 -1.85
CA ASP A 210 1.27 28.17 -1.78
C ASP A 210 0.21 29.08 -1.14
N ASP A 211 -1.05 28.65 -1.11
CA ASP A 211 -2.14 29.47 -0.53
C ASP A 211 -2.22 29.32 1.00
N GLN A 212 -1.60 28.26 1.54
CA GLN A 212 -1.30 28.17 2.96
C GLN A 212 0.02 28.90 3.24
N GLY A 213 -0.04 30.23 3.24
CA GLY A 213 1.08 31.09 3.62
C GLY A 213 1.75 30.60 4.93
N PRO A 214 3.05 30.84 5.12
CA PRO A 214 3.84 30.23 6.18
C PRO A 214 3.28 30.56 7.57
N ILE A 215 2.45 29.66 8.10
CA ILE A 215 1.89 29.77 9.45
C ILE A 215 3.05 29.55 10.41
N LYS A 216 3.61 30.65 10.93
CA LYS A 216 4.62 30.62 11.98
C LYS A 216 4.02 29.88 13.18
N PRO A 217 4.54 28.71 13.58
CA PRO A 217 3.98 27.96 14.69
C PRO A 217 4.14 28.77 15.97
N ALA A 218 3.03 29.16 16.59
CA ALA A 218 3.03 29.73 17.94
C ALA A 218 3.51 28.65 18.92
N ARG A 219 4.58 28.98 19.65
CA ARG A 219 5.29 28.06 20.54
C ARG A 219 4.37 27.64 21.70
N GLY A 220 3.97 26.36 21.74
CA GLY A 220 3.31 25.75 22.91
C GLY A 220 1.92 25.15 22.70
N GLN A 221 1.29 25.29 21.54
CA GLN A 221 0.01 24.63 21.27
C GLN A 221 0.24 23.21 20.74
N LYS A 222 -0.29 22.20 21.46
CA LYS A 222 -0.43 20.83 20.94
C LYS A 222 -1.36 20.92 19.73
N ARG A 223 -0.78 20.82 18.53
CA ARG A 223 -1.52 20.84 17.27
C ARG A 223 -2.34 19.57 17.21
N GLU A 224 -3.65 19.67 17.41
CA GLU A 224 -4.58 18.64 16.95
C GLU A 224 -4.38 18.51 15.45
N VAL A 225 -3.68 17.47 15.04
CA VAL A 225 -3.55 17.11 13.62
C VAL A 225 -4.93 16.63 13.23
N LYS A 226 -5.73 17.51 12.63
CA LYS A 226 -6.93 17.06 11.93
C LYS A 226 -6.44 16.02 10.92
N PRO A 227 -6.95 14.78 10.96
CA PRO A 227 -6.55 13.75 10.02
C PRO A 227 -6.71 14.35 8.62
N VAL A 228 -5.62 14.30 7.85
CA VAL A 228 -5.63 14.81 6.48
C VAL A 228 -6.74 14.05 5.76
N PRO A 229 -7.73 14.74 5.16
CA PRO A 229 -8.78 14.06 4.43
C PRO A 229 -8.12 13.12 3.42
N GLU A 230 -8.35 11.82 3.58
CA GLU A 230 -7.84 10.84 2.64
C GLU A 230 -8.42 11.20 1.27
N ILE A 231 -7.52 11.50 0.32
CA ILE A 231 -7.91 11.85 -1.03
C ILE A 231 -8.52 10.57 -1.62
N ASN A 232 -9.84 10.51 -1.62
CA ASN A 232 -10.56 9.36 -2.14
C ASN A 232 -10.57 9.43 -3.67
N ILE A 233 -9.47 8.97 -4.26
CA ILE A 233 -9.24 8.99 -5.71
C ILE A 233 -10.36 8.24 -6.43
N ALA A 234 -10.81 7.10 -5.89
CA ALA A 234 -11.91 6.33 -6.45
C ALA A 234 -13.22 7.15 -6.51
N ALA A 235 -13.56 7.87 -5.44
CA ALA A 235 -14.74 8.73 -5.42
C ALA A 235 -14.67 9.88 -6.45
N ALA A 236 -13.49 10.44 -6.68
CA ALA A 236 -13.31 11.48 -7.68
C ALA A 236 -13.45 10.94 -9.11
N ILE A 237 -12.83 9.78 -9.40
CA ILE A 237 -12.97 9.10 -10.68
C ILE A 237 -14.45 8.70 -10.92
N GLU A 238 -15.15 8.21 -9.90
CA GLU A 238 -16.57 7.86 -9.97
C GLU A 238 -17.43 9.08 -10.30
N ALA A 239 -17.20 10.22 -9.62
CA ALA A 239 -17.93 11.45 -9.91
C ALA A 239 -17.75 11.89 -11.37
N TYR A 240 -16.52 11.78 -11.89
CA TYR A 240 -16.22 12.08 -13.28
C TYR A 240 -16.85 11.07 -14.27
N LEU A 241 -16.83 9.79 -13.94
CA LEU A 241 -17.46 8.71 -14.70
C LEU A 241 -18.98 8.93 -14.80
N GLN A 242 -19.65 9.16 -13.67
CA GLN A 242 -21.09 9.42 -13.61
C GLN A 242 -21.48 10.67 -14.40
N HIS A 243 -20.63 11.69 -14.39
CA HIS A 243 -20.82 12.85 -15.25
C HIS A 243 -20.77 12.46 -16.74
N LYS A 244 -19.74 11.70 -17.17
CA LYS A 244 -19.62 11.23 -18.57
C LYS A 244 -20.78 10.35 -19.03
N LEU A 245 -21.25 9.44 -18.17
CA LEU A 245 -22.35 8.53 -18.50
C LEU A 245 -23.64 9.26 -18.87
N ARG A 246 -23.89 10.44 -18.30
CA ARG A 246 -25.08 11.26 -18.63
C ARG A 246 -25.08 11.79 -20.07
N PHE A 247 -23.93 11.87 -20.72
CA PHE A 247 -23.80 12.38 -22.10
C PHE A 247 -23.73 11.27 -23.15
N LEU A 248 -23.67 10.01 -22.73
CA LEU A 248 -23.46 8.86 -23.61
C LEU A 248 -24.69 7.95 -23.56
N PRO A 249 -25.68 8.17 -24.44
CA PRO A 249 -26.94 7.43 -24.41
C PRO A 249 -26.77 5.93 -24.65
N GLN A 250 -25.65 5.50 -25.26
CA GLN A 250 -25.32 4.08 -25.44
C GLN A 250 -25.11 3.31 -24.13
N TYR A 251 -24.81 4.00 -23.02
CA TYR A 251 -24.65 3.39 -21.70
C TYR A 251 -25.86 3.62 -20.79
N ASN A 252 -26.93 4.25 -21.28
CA ASN A 252 -28.17 4.40 -20.51
C ASN A 252 -28.75 3.04 -20.16
N GLY A 253 -28.97 2.79 -18.88
CA GLY A 253 -29.49 1.53 -18.36
C GLY A 253 -28.40 0.53 -17.94
N ARG A 254 -27.12 0.83 -18.17
CA ARG A 254 -26.01 0.06 -17.59
C ARG A 254 -25.62 0.64 -16.24
N SER A 255 -25.34 -0.23 -15.27
CA SER A 255 -24.87 0.21 -13.95
C SER A 255 -23.36 0.04 -13.92
N ILE A 256 -22.64 1.16 -13.96
CA ILE A 256 -21.17 1.18 -13.95
C ILE A 256 -20.76 2.06 -12.78
N HIS A 257 -20.10 1.47 -11.78
CA HIS A 257 -19.66 2.15 -10.56
C HIS A 257 -18.21 1.82 -10.22
N ILE A 258 -17.54 2.77 -9.60
CA ILE A 258 -16.16 2.65 -9.11
C ILE A 258 -16.14 2.87 -7.59
N TYR A 259 -15.58 1.90 -6.86
CA TYR A 259 -15.45 1.90 -5.41
C TYR A 259 -13.98 1.88 -4.97
N PRO A 260 -13.63 2.49 -3.83
CA PRO A 260 -12.31 2.30 -3.22
C PRO A 260 -12.17 0.86 -2.72
N SER A 261 -11.07 0.20 -3.07
CA SER A 261 -10.72 -1.12 -2.53
C SER A 261 -9.90 -0.98 -1.24
N PRO A 262 -10.05 -1.86 -0.23
CA PRO A 262 -9.27 -1.84 1.00
C PRO A 262 -7.75 -1.95 0.78
N ASP A 263 -7.32 -2.53 -0.35
CA ASP A 263 -5.91 -2.63 -0.73
C ASP A 263 -5.32 -1.30 -1.25
N GLY A 264 -6.09 -0.20 -1.19
CA GLY A 264 -5.72 1.09 -1.77
C GLY A 264 -5.87 1.14 -3.30
N GLY A 265 -6.49 0.12 -3.88
CA GLY A 265 -6.84 0.04 -5.30
C GLY A 265 -8.25 0.55 -5.59
N VAL A 266 -8.78 0.11 -6.73
CA VAL A 266 -10.10 0.51 -7.23
C VAL A 266 -10.87 -0.76 -7.60
N SER A 267 -12.08 -0.92 -7.07
CA SER A 267 -13.00 -2.01 -7.42
C SER A 267 -14.06 -1.49 -8.37
N ILE A 268 -14.35 -2.21 -9.45
CA ILE A 268 -15.24 -1.76 -10.52
C ILE A 268 -16.46 -2.66 -10.54
N GLU A 269 -17.65 -2.10 -10.45
CA GLU A 269 -18.91 -2.81 -10.63
C GLU A 269 -19.49 -2.50 -12.02
N VAL A 270 -19.76 -3.53 -12.81
CA VAL A 270 -20.42 -3.41 -14.12
C VAL A 270 -21.58 -4.39 -14.16
N ASP A 271 -22.79 -3.85 -14.25
CA ASP A 271 -24.05 -4.58 -14.31
C ASP A 271 -24.18 -5.62 -13.17
N GLY A 272 -23.79 -5.22 -11.95
CA GLY A 272 -23.82 -6.07 -10.74
C GLY A 272 -22.66 -7.05 -10.59
N ARG A 273 -21.66 -7.01 -11.48
CA ARG A 273 -20.43 -7.83 -11.38
C ARG A 273 -19.25 -6.97 -10.96
N TYR A 274 -18.52 -7.44 -9.94
CA TYR A 274 -17.31 -6.78 -9.45
C TYR A 274 -16.06 -7.30 -10.16
N TYR A 275 -15.15 -6.38 -10.46
CA TYR A 275 -13.85 -6.62 -11.07
C TYR A 275 -12.79 -5.84 -10.29
N ASP A 276 -11.63 -6.47 -10.07
CA ASP A 276 -10.53 -5.84 -9.33
C ASP A 276 -9.70 -4.91 -10.23
N THR A 277 -9.71 -5.16 -11.54
CA THR A 277 -8.98 -4.36 -12.53
C THR A 277 -9.81 -4.04 -13.76
N VAL A 278 -9.53 -2.89 -14.39
CA VAL A 278 -10.21 -2.48 -15.65
C VAL A 278 -9.98 -3.52 -16.76
N GLY A 279 -8.86 -4.23 -16.73
CA GLY A 279 -8.52 -5.26 -17.72
C GLY A 279 -9.44 -6.48 -17.70
N GLU A 280 -9.98 -6.82 -16.53
CA GLU A 280 -10.83 -7.99 -16.29
C GLU A 280 -12.29 -7.80 -16.68
N VAL A 281 -12.71 -6.56 -16.95
CA VAL A 281 -14.07 -6.25 -17.38
C VAL A 281 -14.38 -7.04 -18.67
N ALA A 282 -15.41 -7.88 -18.59
CA ALA A 282 -15.76 -8.83 -19.66
C ALA A 282 -16.17 -8.15 -20.97
N ASP A 283 -16.79 -6.97 -20.88
CA ASP A 283 -17.23 -6.18 -22.01
C ASP A 283 -16.09 -5.29 -22.52
N ALA A 284 -15.65 -5.54 -23.75
CA ALA A 284 -14.53 -4.83 -24.36
C ALA A 284 -14.82 -3.34 -24.61
N GLU A 285 -16.08 -2.98 -24.86
CA GLU A 285 -16.47 -1.58 -25.08
C GLU A 285 -16.41 -0.80 -23.75
N ILE A 286 -17.00 -1.36 -22.68
CA ILE A 286 -16.93 -0.75 -21.34
C ILE A 286 -15.48 -0.65 -20.86
N ARG A 287 -14.69 -1.71 -21.05
CA ARG A 287 -13.26 -1.68 -20.68
C ARG A 287 -12.53 -0.51 -21.35
N THR A 288 -12.72 -0.35 -22.65
CA THR A 288 -12.09 0.73 -23.42
C THR A 288 -12.60 2.08 -22.94
N PHE A 289 -13.91 2.21 -22.68
CA PHE A 289 -14.51 3.43 -22.15
C PHE A 289 -13.97 3.81 -20.77
N LEU A 290 -13.83 2.85 -19.85
CA LEU A 290 -13.25 3.06 -18.53
C LEU A 290 -11.78 3.46 -18.62
N GLN A 291 -10.98 2.79 -19.46
CA GLN A 291 -9.57 3.14 -19.68
C GLN A 291 -9.42 4.58 -20.16
N THR A 292 -10.18 4.97 -21.19
CA THR A 292 -10.16 6.34 -21.73
C THR A 292 -10.64 7.35 -20.70
N THR A 293 -11.67 7.03 -19.91
CA THR A 293 -12.20 7.92 -18.87
C THR A 293 -11.20 8.15 -17.74
N ILE A 294 -10.52 7.10 -17.28
CA ILE A 294 -9.47 7.20 -16.26
C ILE A 294 -8.28 7.99 -16.80
N GLN A 295 -7.87 7.74 -18.04
CA GLN A 295 -6.77 8.48 -18.68
C GLN A 295 -7.10 9.98 -18.82
N GLU A 296 -8.27 10.32 -19.34
CA GLU A 296 -8.70 11.73 -19.45
C GLU A 296 -8.77 12.43 -18.09
N TRP A 297 -9.18 11.73 -17.04
CA TRP A 297 -9.19 12.27 -15.69
C TRP A 297 -7.76 12.50 -15.15
N GLN A 298 -6.83 11.57 -15.43
CA GLN A 298 -5.41 11.69 -15.07
C GLN A 298 -4.71 12.83 -15.83
N GLU A 299 -5.02 13.05 -17.10
CA GLU A 299 -4.41 14.13 -17.89
C GLU A 299 -4.79 15.53 -17.39
N ARG A 300 -5.87 15.64 -16.60
CA ARG A 300 -6.35 16.90 -16.03
C ARG A 300 -5.77 17.23 -14.66
N HIS A 301 -5.18 16.25 -13.97
CA HIS A 301 -4.72 16.36 -12.58
C HIS A 301 -3.23 16.08 -12.45
#